data_AF-A0A1F4QZV1-F1
#
_entry.id   AF-A0A1F4QZV1-F1
#
_cell.length_a   1.000
_cell.length_b   1.000
_cell.length_c   1.000
_cell.angle_alpha   90.00
_cell.angle_beta   90.00
_cell.angle_gamma   90.00
#
_symmetry.space_group_name_H-M   'P 1'
#
loop_
_entity.id
_entity.type
_entity.pdbx_description
1 polymer ?
#
loop_
_entity_poly.entity_id
_entity_poly.type
_entity_poly.pdbx_seq_one_letter_code
_entity_poly.pdbx_strand_id
1 'polypeptide(L)'
;MPMDLATLNKPPITARERKFSRLILFFEDLVKVPLFRCQRCGECILSSTAFICCQRCPKRLRNGPCGGTGEDGSCEVFPERKCVWYKIYYRSKWLHRISLLYKVNKIHNWNLERTSTWLNVFKKRIDAPILFVRNDKQKVKDLIVDDAQREN
;
A
#
# COMPACT_ATOMS: atom_id res chain seq x y z
N MET A 1 21.03 -11.79 -5.87
CA MET A 1 19.96 -12.50 -5.14
C MET A 1 18.65 -12.19 -5.86
N PRO A 2 17.72 -13.14 -6.13
CA PRO A 2 16.53 -12.83 -6.90
C PRO A 2 15.69 -11.81 -6.13
N MET A 3 15.58 -10.63 -6.73
CA MET A 3 14.83 -9.47 -6.24
C MET A 3 13.36 -9.87 -5.99
N ASP A 4 12.93 -9.98 -4.73
CA ASP A 4 11.52 -10.20 -4.32
C ASP A 4 10.70 -8.91 -4.48
N LEU A 5 10.73 -8.35 -5.70
CA LEU A 5 10.02 -7.13 -6.09
C LEU A 5 8.52 -7.34 -6.16
N ALA A 6 8.08 -8.59 -6.31
CA ALA A 6 6.68 -8.97 -6.42
C ALA A 6 6.42 -10.23 -5.59
N THR A 7 5.22 -10.35 -5.01
CA THR A 7 4.82 -11.51 -4.21
C THR A 7 4.53 -12.77 -5.05
N LEU A 8 5.17 -12.91 -6.22
CA LEU A 8 4.91 -13.96 -7.22
C LEU A 8 5.37 -15.35 -6.76
N ASN A 9 6.46 -15.43 -6.00
CA ASN A 9 7.05 -16.71 -5.57
C ASN A 9 6.34 -17.34 -4.35
N LYS A 10 5.17 -16.83 -3.98
CA LYS A 10 4.46 -17.21 -2.76
C LYS A 10 3.31 -18.18 -3.05
N PRO A 11 2.93 -19.03 -2.08
CA PRO A 11 1.99 -20.13 -2.33
C PRO A 11 0.66 -19.61 -2.89
N PRO A 12 0.18 -20.18 -4.01
CA PRO A 12 -1.03 -19.74 -4.67
C PRO A 12 -2.25 -19.93 -3.75
N ILE A 13 -3.29 -19.13 -3.97
CA ILE A 13 -4.55 -19.25 -3.23
C ILE A 13 -5.33 -20.45 -3.76
N THR A 14 -5.60 -21.42 -2.89
CA THR A 14 -6.46 -22.55 -3.26
C THR A 14 -7.92 -22.13 -3.34
N ALA A 15 -8.75 -22.86 -4.10
CA ALA A 15 -10.17 -22.53 -4.28
C ALA A 15 -10.95 -22.50 -2.95
N ARG A 16 -10.63 -23.41 -2.01
CA ARG A 16 -11.23 -23.43 -0.67
C ARG A 16 -10.82 -22.22 0.15
N GLU A 17 -9.52 -21.89 0.16
CA GLU A 17 -9.02 -20.67 0.81
C GLU A 17 -9.64 -19.41 0.23
N ARG A 18 -9.91 -19.37 -1.08
CA ARG A 18 -10.56 -18.22 -1.72
C ARG A 18 -11.99 -18.02 -1.23
N LYS A 19 -12.74 -19.10 -0.96
CA LYS A 19 -14.08 -19.02 -0.36
C LYS A 19 -14.01 -18.52 1.08
N PHE A 20 -13.13 -19.10 1.89
CA PHE A 20 -12.92 -18.69 3.27
C PHE A 20 -12.45 -17.23 3.38
N SER A 21 -11.53 -16.84 2.50
CA SER A 21 -11.04 -15.46 2.38
C SER A 21 -12.14 -14.46 2.06
N ARG A 22 -13.19 -14.83 1.32
CA ARG A 22 -14.31 -13.91 1.05
C ARG A 22 -15.13 -13.63 2.31
N LEU A 23 -15.29 -14.63 3.18
CA LEU A 23 -15.98 -14.46 4.45
C LEU A 23 -15.21 -13.50 5.36
N ILE A 24 -13.88 -13.70 5.50
CA ILE A 24 -13.05 -12.76 6.28
C ILE A 24 -13.05 -11.38 5.63
N LEU A 25 -12.95 -11.30 4.30
CA LEU A 25 -12.98 -10.04 3.57
C LEU A 25 -14.28 -9.27 3.80
N PHE A 26 -15.42 -9.95 3.94
CA PHE A 26 -16.69 -9.29 4.28
C PHE A 26 -16.58 -8.53 5.60
N PHE A 27 -16.06 -9.18 6.65
CA PHE A 27 -15.84 -8.50 7.94
C PHE A 27 -14.78 -7.40 7.85
N GLU A 28 -13.70 -7.61 7.09
CA GLU A 28 -12.72 -6.55 6.82
C GLU A 28 -13.36 -5.36 6.10
N ASP A 29 -14.27 -5.60 5.15
CA ASP A 29 -14.92 -4.58 4.36
C ASP A 29 -15.89 -3.74 5.20
N LEU A 30 -16.62 -4.37 6.13
CA LEU A 30 -17.50 -3.66 7.06
C LEU A 30 -16.76 -2.57 7.85
N VAL A 31 -15.47 -2.74 8.08
CA VAL A 31 -14.63 -1.76 8.79
C VAL A 31 -13.86 -0.88 7.80
N LYS A 32 -13.14 -1.47 6.83
CA LYS A 32 -12.17 -0.76 5.99
C LYS A 32 -12.82 0.04 4.86
N VAL A 33 -13.96 -0.38 4.33
CA VAL A 33 -14.66 0.35 3.27
C VAL A 33 -15.25 1.66 3.79
N PRO A 34 -16.04 1.70 4.89
CA PRO A 34 -16.59 2.97 5.36
C PRO A 34 -15.51 3.92 5.88
N LEU A 35 -14.49 3.40 6.59
CA LEU A 35 -13.46 4.26 7.18
C LEU A 35 -12.44 4.80 6.17
N PHE A 36 -12.01 3.98 5.20
CA PHE A 36 -10.86 4.31 4.34
C PHE A 36 -11.15 4.27 2.84
N ARG A 37 -12.38 3.91 2.45
CA ARG A 37 -12.78 3.68 1.04
C ARG A 37 -11.88 2.65 0.36
N CYS A 38 -11.62 1.55 1.08
CA CYS A 38 -10.77 0.43 0.65
C CYS A 38 -11.19 -0.11 -0.73
N GLN A 39 -10.21 -0.42 -1.59
CA GLN A 39 -10.42 -0.98 -2.93
C GLN A 39 -10.10 -2.49 -3.01
N ARG A 40 -9.95 -3.17 -1.86
CA ARG A 40 -9.79 -4.64 -1.78
C ARG A 40 -8.60 -5.21 -2.57
N CYS A 41 -7.45 -4.52 -2.55
CA CYS A 41 -6.25 -4.98 -3.25
C CYS A 41 -5.55 -6.22 -2.64
N GLY A 42 -5.99 -6.72 -1.48
CA GLY A 42 -5.42 -7.92 -0.85
C GLY A 42 -4.02 -7.79 -0.24
N GLU A 43 -3.28 -6.73 -0.57
CA GLU A 43 -1.98 -6.38 0.04
C GLU A 43 -2.02 -4.91 0.49
N CYS A 44 -2.49 -4.72 1.71
CA CYS A 44 -2.80 -3.41 2.26
C CYS A 44 -1.53 -2.69 2.73
N ILE A 45 -1.29 -1.48 2.19
CA ILE A 45 -0.20 -0.58 2.62
C ILE A 45 -0.75 0.69 3.30
N LEU A 46 -1.91 0.56 3.94
CA LEU A 46 -2.67 1.67 4.48
C LEU A 46 -1.89 2.45 5.56
N SER A 47 -1.08 1.76 6.36
CA SER A 47 -0.29 2.41 7.41
C SER A 47 0.87 3.25 6.87
N SER A 48 1.53 2.80 5.79
CA SER A 48 2.58 3.56 5.09
C SER A 48 2.03 4.79 4.35
N THR A 49 0.79 4.69 3.86
CA THR A 49 0.11 5.73 3.07
C THR A 49 -0.75 6.66 3.94
N ALA A 50 -0.34 6.84 5.20
CA ALA A 50 -1.01 7.70 6.19
C ALA A 50 -2.53 7.48 6.23
N PHE A 51 -2.97 6.21 6.20
CA PHE A 51 -4.37 5.78 6.23
C PHE A 51 -5.24 6.22 5.04
N ILE A 52 -4.66 6.63 3.90
CA ILE A 52 -5.40 6.80 2.64
C ILE A 52 -5.13 5.58 1.76
N CYS A 53 -6.18 4.92 1.27
CA CYS A 53 -6.02 3.84 0.31
C CYS A 53 -5.45 4.36 -1.02
N CYS A 54 -4.19 4.05 -1.35
CA CYS A 54 -3.51 4.46 -2.59
C CYS A 54 -4.22 3.95 -3.86
N GLN A 55 -4.93 2.83 -3.75
CA GLN A 55 -5.70 2.21 -4.83
C GLN A 55 -6.92 3.03 -5.26
N ARG A 56 -7.28 4.09 -4.50
CA ARG A 56 -8.27 5.08 -4.96
C ARG A 56 -7.75 5.96 -6.10
N CYS A 57 -6.44 5.94 -6.35
CA CYS A 57 -5.86 6.57 -7.53
C CYS A 57 -6.44 5.88 -8.78
N PRO A 58 -6.87 6.63 -9.81
CA PRO A 58 -7.38 6.02 -11.04
C PRO A 58 -6.32 5.15 -11.72
N LYS A 59 -5.04 5.52 -11.57
CA LYS A 59 -3.90 4.77 -12.09
C LYS A 59 -3.47 3.61 -11.17
N ARG A 60 -4.15 3.38 -10.04
CA ARG A 60 -3.89 2.32 -9.04
C ARG A 60 -2.42 2.20 -8.60
N LEU A 61 -1.68 3.31 -8.62
CA LEU A 61 -0.26 3.35 -8.30
C LEU A 61 0.00 3.12 -6.81
N ARG A 62 0.86 2.14 -6.53
CA ARG A 62 1.28 1.77 -5.18
C ARG A 62 2.50 2.56 -4.69
N ASN A 63 3.36 3.01 -5.61
CA ASN A 63 4.54 3.81 -5.31
C ASN A 63 4.39 5.17 -6.00
N GLY A 64 4.39 6.23 -5.20
CA GLY A 64 4.51 7.62 -5.63
C GLY A 64 3.38 8.20 -6.50
N PRO A 65 3.35 9.54 -6.63
CA PRO A 65 2.50 10.20 -7.62
C PRO A 65 2.96 9.86 -9.05
N CYS A 66 2.04 9.91 -10.01
CA CYS A 66 2.29 9.60 -11.42
C CYS A 66 3.00 10.72 -12.21
N GLY A 67 3.53 11.75 -11.56
CA GLY A 67 4.01 12.98 -12.22
C GLY A 67 2.90 13.93 -12.71
N GLY A 68 1.74 13.43 -13.13
CA GLY A 68 0.59 14.25 -13.58
C GLY A 68 -0.23 14.91 -12.47
N THR A 69 0.37 15.21 -11.32
CA THR A 69 -0.35 16.02 -10.30
C THR A 69 -0.23 17.48 -10.70
N GLY A 70 -1.36 18.18 -10.85
CA GLY A 70 -1.36 19.61 -11.19
C GLY A 70 -0.66 20.44 -10.12
N GLU A 71 -0.25 21.66 -10.45
CA GLU A 71 0.42 22.58 -9.51
C GLU A 71 -0.42 22.86 -8.27
N ASP A 72 -1.74 22.88 -8.43
CA ASP A 72 -2.71 23.06 -7.35
C ASP A 72 -2.93 21.77 -6.53
N GLY A 73 -2.36 20.63 -6.93
CA GLY A 73 -2.56 19.32 -6.32
C GLY A 73 -3.74 18.53 -6.90
N SER A 74 -4.35 18.96 -8.02
CA SER A 74 -5.40 18.23 -8.75
C SER A 74 -4.86 16.95 -9.40
N CYS A 75 -5.77 16.01 -9.71
CA CYS A 75 -5.41 14.77 -10.39
C CYS A 75 -5.48 14.93 -11.91
N GLU A 76 -4.47 14.44 -12.64
CA GLU A 76 -4.43 14.40 -14.11
C GLU A 76 -5.73 13.89 -14.76
N VAL A 77 -6.24 12.76 -14.25
CA VAL A 77 -7.38 12.05 -14.84
C VAL A 77 -8.71 12.68 -14.42
N PHE A 78 -8.73 13.33 -13.26
CA PHE A 78 -9.94 13.86 -12.63
C PHE A 78 -9.61 15.23 -12.03
N PRO A 79 -9.62 16.30 -12.86
CA PRO A 79 -9.24 17.65 -12.42
C PRO A 79 -10.13 18.18 -11.29
N GLU A 80 -11.37 17.70 -11.18
CA GLU A 80 -12.34 18.11 -10.17
C GLU A 80 -11.98 17.66 -8.74
N ARG A 81 -10.96 16.82 -8.57
CA ARG A 81 -10.56 16.30 -7.26
C ARG A 81 -9.05 16.33 -7.04
N LYS A 82 -8.65 16.55 -5.78
CA LYS A 82 -7.23 16.48 -5.37
C LYS A 82 -6.67 15.06 -5.52
N CYS A 83 -5.45 14.99 -6.02
CA CYS A 83 -4.69 13.75 -6.22
C CYS A 83 -4.59 12.94 -4.91
N VAL A 84 -4.73 11.62 -5.01
CA VAL A 84 -4.67 10.73 -3.85
C VAL A 84 -3.29 10.77 -3.20
N TRP A 85 -2.22 10.81 -4.00
CA TRP A 85 -0.85 10.91 -3.51
C TRP A 85 -0.52 12.28 -2.94
N TYR A 86 -1.11 13.36 -3.48
CA TYR A 86 -1.07 14.67 -2.85
C TYR A 86 -1.67 14.60 -1.43
N LYS A 87 -2.88 14.04 -1.27
CA LYS A 87 -3.51 13.87 0.06
C LYS A 87 -2.66 12.99 1.00
N ILE A 88 -2.06 11.92 0.49
CA ILE A 88 -1.16 11.05 1.26
C ILE A 88 0.02 11.86 1.78
N TYR A 89 0.70 12.63 0.92
CA TYR A 89 1.85 13.43 1.30
C TYR A 89 1.55 14.42 2.43
N TYR A 90 0.50 15.24 2.29
CA TYR A 90 0.15 16.23 3.30
C TYR A 90 -0.26 15.58 4.63
N ARG A 91 -0.99 14.46 4.58
CA ARG A 91 -1.35 13.75 5.81
C ARG A 91 -0.17 13.04 6.45
N SER A 92 0.75 12.48 5.66
CA SER A 92 2.02 11.93 6.16
C SER A 92 2.89 13.02 6.78
N LYS A 93 2.90 14.24 6.23
CA LYS A 93 3.58 15.41 6.81
C LYS A 93 3.00 15.74 8.18
N TRP A 94 1.68 15.83 8.28
CA TRP A 94 0.98 16.10 9.53
C TRP A 94 1.18 15.01 10.60
N LEU A 95 1.23 13.74 10.19
CA LEU A 95 1.49 12.61 11.09
C LEU A 95 2.98 12.35 11.38
N HIS A 96 3.89 13.16 10.84
CA HIS A 96 5.35 12.96 10.92
C HIS A 96 5.84 11.59 10.39
N ARG A 97 5.23 11.11 9.30
CA ARG A 97 5.50 9.79 8.66
C ARG A 97 5.97 9.88 7.21
N ILE A 98 6.41 11.05 6.74
CA ILE A 98 6.87 11.24 5.35
C ILE A 98 7.92 10.22 4.94
N SER A 99 8.79 9.86 5.88
CA SER A 99 9.86 8.88 5.67
C SER A 99 9.36 7.58 5.04
N LEU A 100 8.18 7.08 5.45
CA LEU A 100 7.57 5.87 4.91
C LEU A 100 7.16 5.96 3.42
N LEU A 101 7.04 7.17 2.87
CA LEU A 101 6.71 7.38 1.46
C LEU A 101 7.91 7.18 0.52
N TYR A 102 9.14 7.32 1.05
CA TYR A 102 10.36 7.08 0.28
C TYR A 102 10.70 5.59 0.16
N LYS A 103 10.14 4.75 1.02
CA LYS A 103 10.31 3.30 0.94
C LYS A 103 9.58 2.76 -0.30
N VAL A 104 10.32 2.06 -1.15
CA VAL A 104 9.72 1.35 -2.29
C VAL A 104 8.90 0.17 -1.78
N ASN A 105 7.62 0.12 -2.15
CA ASN A 105 6.76 -1.02 -1.84
C ASN A 105 6.79 -2.03 -2.99
N LYS A 106 6.59 -3.31 -2.65
CA LYS A 106 6.48 -4.40 -3.63
C LYS A 106 5.40 -4.12 -4.66
N ILE A 107 5.67 -4.54 -5.90
CA ILE A 107 4.75 -4.48 -7.04
C ILE A 107 3.41 -5.12 -6.65
N HIS A 108 2.33 -4.50 -7.09
CA HIS A 108 0.99 -5.00 -6.79
C HIS A 108 0.71 -6.34 -7.46
N ASN A 109 0.41 -7.35 -6.66
CA ASN A 109 0.00 -8.66 -7.15
C ASN A 109 -1.53 -8.72 -7.31
N TRP A 110 -1.97 -8.67 -8.57
CA TRP A 110 -3.39 -8.73 -8.95
C TRP A 110 -4.07 -10.06 -8.58
N ASN A 111 -3.32 -11.16 -8.42
CA ASN A 111 -3.90 -12.43 -8.00
C ASN A 111 -4.44 -12.40 -6.56
N LEU A 112 -4.00 -11.44 -5.75
CA LEU A 112 -4.46 -11.25 -4.37
C LEU A 112 -5.67 -10.30 -4.31
N GLU A 113 -6.14 -9.71 -5.41
CA GLU A 113 -7.30 -8.83 -5.39
C GLU A 113 -8.56 -9.57 -4.90
N ARG A 114 -9.39 -8.88 -4.10
CA ARG A 114 -10.58 -9.42 -3.43
C ARG A 114 -10.28 -10.61 -2.52
N THR A 115 -9.10 -10.62 -1.91
CA THR A 115 -8.76 -11.55 -0.82
C THR A 115 -8.52 -10.77 0.47
N SER A 116 -8.64 -11.46 1.60
CA SER A 116 -8.47 -10.88 2.94
C SER A 116 -7.00 -10.54 3.12
N THR A 117 -6.73 -9.28 3.50
CA THR A 117 -5.36 -8.85 3.78
C THR A 117 -4.81 -9.62 4.97
N TRP A 118 -5.59 -9.79 6.04
CA TRP A 118 -5.13 -10.47 7.25
C TRP A 118 -4.79 -11.92 7.00
N LEU A 119 -5.61 -12.64 6.21
CA LEU A 119 -5.31 -14.01 5.81
C LEU A 119 -3.98 -14.09 5.05
N ASN A 120 -3.70 -13.12 4.18
CA ASN A 120 -2.43 -13.07 3.45
C ASN A 120 -1.24 -12.76 4.36
N VAL A 121 -1.40 -11.92 5.40
CA VAL A 121 -0.36 -11.70 6.43
C VAL A 121 -0.09 -13.01 7.18
N PHE A 122 -1.12 -13.68 7.67
CA PHE A 122 -0.99 -14.93 8.43
C PHE A 122 -0.32 -16.05 7.61
N LYS A 123 -0.62 -16.13 6.31
CA LYS A 123 0.00 -17.08 5.37
C LYS A 123 1.38 -16.62 4.89
N LYS A 124 1.96 -15.56 5.45
CA LYS A 124 3.25 -14.95 5.06
C LYS A 124 3.34 -14.57 3.58
N ARG A 125 2.20 -14.35 2.93
CA ARG A 125 2.11 -13.89 1.53
C ARG A 125 2.48 -12.41 1.42
N ILE A 126 2.14 -11.61 2.42
CA ILE A 126 2.47 -10.19 2.45
C ILE A 126 3.17 -9.84 3.75
N ASP A 127 3.95 -8.77 3.71
CA ASP A 127 4.61 -8.24 4.89
C ASP A 127 3.58 -7.56 5.80
N ALA A 128 3.79 -7.64 7.11
CA ALA A 128 2.87 -7.06 8.08
C ALA A 128 2.83 -5.52 8.00
N PRO A 129 1.67 -4.88 8.24
CA PRO A 129 1.55 -3.44 8.22
C PRO A 129 2.36 -2.80 9.35
N ILE A 130 3.06 -1.70 9.06
CA ILE A 130 3.85 -0.95 10.04
C ILE A 130 2.89 -0.10 10.88
N LEU A 131 2.64 -0.46 12.15
CA LEU A 131 1.67 0.23 13.01
C LEU A 131 2.28 1.39 13.80
N PHE A 132 3.51 1.25 14.28
CA PHE A 132 4.17 2.22 15.16
C PHE A 132 5.39 2.83 14.47
N VAL A 133 5.35 4.14 14.25
CA VAL A 133 6.39 4.94 13.57
C VAL A 133 7.08 5.87 14.58
N ARG A 134 7.31 5.38 15.81
CA ARG A 134 7.85 6.21 16.91
C ARG A 134 9.39 6.21 16.97
N ASN A 135 10.07 5.33 16.23
CA ASN A 135 11.53 5.13 16.32
C ASN A 135 12.33 5.29 15.00
N ASP A 136 11.71 5.72 13.91
CA ASP A 136 12.15 5.30 12.57
C ASP A 136 12.78 6.38 11.67
N LYS A 137 13.26 7.52 12.20
CA LYS A 137 14.09 8.42 11.35
C LYS A 137 15.38 7.73 10.92
N GLN A 138 16.05 7.02 11.83
CA GLN A 138 17.28 6.30 11.54
C GLN A 138 16.99 5.07 10.68
N LYS A 139 16.05 4.21 11.08
CA LYS A 139 15.67 3.01 10.32
C LYS A 139 15.19 3.32 8.91
N VAL A 140 14.49 4.45 8.69
CA VAL A 140 14.12 4.83 7.33
C VAL A 140 15.31 5.37 6.55
N LYS A 141 16.22 6.13 7.17
CA LYS A 141 17.50 6.47 6.51
C LYS A 141 18.25 5.19 6.12
N ASP A 142 18.33 4.22 7.02
CA ASP A 142 18.99 2.94 6.78
C ASP A 142 18.30 2.17 5.64
N LEU A 143 16.96 2.14 5.62
CA LEU A 143 16.19 1.53 4.51
C LEU A 143 16.39 2.25 3.17
N ILE A 144 16.48 3.58 3.16
CA ILE A 144 16.73 4.37 1.96
C ILE A 144 18.16 4.14 1.46
N VAL A 145 19.13 4.12 2.37
CA VAL A 145 20.54 3.82 2.05
C VAL A 145 20.65 2.41 1.48
N ASP A 146 20.03 1.43 2.13
CA ASP A 146 19.93 0.06 1.67
C ASP A 146 19.29 -0.04 0.26
N ASP A 147 18.17 0.67 0.03
CA ASP A 147 17.51 0.69 -1.28
C ASP A 147 18.40 1.34 -2.35
N ALA A 148 19.10 2.43 -2.03
CA ALA A 148 20.04 3.11 -2.93
C ALA A 148 21.31 2.27 -3.22
N GLN A 149 21.78 1.49 -2.24
CA GLN A 149 22.91 0.58 -2.41
C GLN A 149 22.55 -0.69 -3.19
N ARG A 150 21.25 -1.03 -3.29
CA ARG A 150 20.75 -2.17 -4.11
C ARG A 150 20.65 -1.84 -5.61
N GLU A 151 20.76 -0.57 -5.98
CA GLU A 151 20.74 -0.10 -7.38
C GLU A 151 22.14 -0.01 -8.03
N ASN A 152 23.22 -0.14 -7.22
CA ASN A 152 24.62 -0.29 -7.68
C ASN A 152 25.05 -1.76 -7.70
#